data_AF-A0A4R0YHV2-F1
#
_entry.id   AF-A0A4R0YHV2-F1
#
_cell.length_a   1.000
_cell.length_b   1.000
_cell.length_c   1.000
_cell.angle_alpha   90.00
_cell.angle_beta   90.00
_cell.angle_gamma   90.00
#
_symmetry.space_group_name_H-M   'P 1'
#
loop_
_entity.id
_entity.type
_entity.pdbx_description
1 polymer ?
#
loop_
_entity_poly.entity_id
_entity_poly.type
_entity_poly.pdbx_seq_one_letter_code
_entity_poly.pdbx_strand_id
1 'polypeptide(L)' 'MQDDTAQPAPADPVQLVRASPKEIADALAYALSHDERGKPRRSSAGWDFATGIAADHLAAHLDRAGFVVMRRPPGLPHST' A
#
# COMPACT_ATOMS: atom_id res chain seq x y z
N MET A 1 38.80 11.83 -26.88
CA MET A 1 38.18 11.03 -25.82
C MET A 1 37.54 12.02 -24.88
N GLN A 2 36.24 12.30 -25.06
CA GLN A 2 35.46 13.17 -24.19
C GLN A 2 34.45 12.25 -23.50
N ASP A 3 34.74 11.91 -22.25
CA ASP A 3 33.83 11.17 -21.39
C ASP A 3 32.76 12.13 -20.88
N ASP A 4 31.66 12.20 -21.63
CA ASP A 4 30.43 12.87 -21.25
C ASP A 4 29.80 12.06 -20.11
N THR A 5 30.20 12.38 -18.88
CA THR A 5 29.61 11.83 -17.66
C THR A 5 28.25 12.48 -17.46
N ALA A 6 27.24 11.95 -18.15
CA ALA A 6 25.85 12.25 -17.92
C ALA A 6 25.52 11.94 -16.45
N GLN A 7 25.59 12.97 -15.61
CA GLN A 7 25.19 12.92 -14.22
C GLN A 7 23.71 12.49 -14.19
N PRO A 8 23.34 11.37 -13.55
CA PRO A 8 21.93 11.00 -13.46
C PRO A 8 21.20 12.11 -12.70
N ALA A 9 20.20 12.70 -13.35
CA ALA A 9 19.38 13.74 -12.77
C ALA A 9 18.84 13.29 -11.39
N PRO A 10 18.76 14.18 -10.39
CA PRO A 10 18.20 13.83 -9.09
C PRO A 10 16.78 13.32 -9.30
N ALA A 11 16.53 12.07 -8.91
CA ALA A 11 15.18 11.51 -8.94
C ALA A 11 14.26 12.46 -8.17
N ASP A 12 13.19 12.92 -8.83
CA ASP A 12 12.20 13.79 -8.20
C ASP A 12 11.76 13.19 -6.85
N PRO A 13 11.65 14.00 -5.79
CA PRO A 13 11.25 13.49 -4.49
C PRO A 13 9.90 12.80 -4.63
N VAL A 14 9.87 11.49 -4.33
CA VAL A 14 8.67 10.68 -4.38
C VAL A 14 7.62 11.33 -3.47
N GLN A 15 6.62 11.98 -4.07
CA GLN A 15 5.59 12.69 -3.32
C GLN A 15 4.67 11.68 -2.65
N LEU A 16 4.92 11.38 -1.38
CA LEU A 16 4.05 10.48 -0.62
C LEU A 16 2.69 11.15 -0.36
N VAL A 17 1.61 10.41 -0.56
CA VAL A 17 0.24 10.88 -0.33
C VAL A 17 -0.31 10.18 0.91
N ARG A 18 -1.02 10.92 1.78
CA ARG A 18 -1.69 10.31 2.92
C ARG A 18 -2.76 9.32 2.44
N ALA A 19 -2.72 8.10 2.95
CA ALA A 19 -3.74 7.10 2.69
C ALA A 19 -5.02 7.44 3.48
N SER A 20 -6.16 7.31 2.82
CA SER A 20 -7.47 7.39 3.48
C SER A 20 -7.73 6.15 4.34
N PRO A 21 -8.58 6.25 5.38
CA PRO A 21 -8.96 5.09 6.18
C PRO A 21 -9.52 3.93 5.36
N LYS A 22 -10.27 4.23 4.30
CA LYS A 22 -10.80 3.23 3.37
C LYS A 22 -9.70 2.49 2.61
N GLU A 23 -8.72 3.20 2.05
CA GLU A 23 -7.60 2.55 1.36
C GLU A 23 -6.79 1.66 2.30
N ILE A 24 -6.63 2.07 3.56
CA ILE A 24 -5.95 1.28 4.59
C ILE A 24 -6.76 0.01 4.89
N ALA A 25 -8.07 0.12 5.08
CA ALA A 25 -8.95 -1.03 5.34
C ALA A 25 -8.94 -2.01 4.16
N ASP A 26 -9.07 -1.53 2.91
CA ASP A 26 -9.04 -2.37 1.72
C ASP A 26 -7.71 -3.14 1.61
N ALA A 27 -6.57 -2.49 1.91
CA ALA A 27 -5.26 -3.12 1.91
C ALA A 27 -5.10 -4.17 3.03
N LEU A 28 -5.63 -3.90 4.22
CA LEU A 28 -5.62 -4.85 5.34
C LEU A 28 -6.51 -6.06 5.09
N ALA A 29 -7.69 -5.86 4.52
CA ALA A 29 -8.58 -6.94 4.13
C ALA A 29 -7.88 -7.88 3.13
N TYR A 30 -7.17 -7.32 2.15
CA TYR A 30 -6.37 -8.12 1.23
C TYR A 30 -5.29 -8.92 1.96
N ALA A 31 -4.52 -8.30 2.86
CA ALA A 31 -3.43 -8.94 3.59
C ALA A 31 -3.88 -10.04 4.57
N LEU A 32 -5.12 -9.93 5.06
CA LEU A 32 -5.74 -10.93 5.92
C LEU A 32 -6.29 -12.11 5.11
N SER A 33 -6.81 -11.87 3.91
CA SER A 33 -7.32 -12.93 3.01
C SER A 33 -6.23 -13.61 2.18
N HIS A 34 -5.13 -12.92 1.89
CA HIS A 34 -4.06 -13.40 1.01
C HIS A 34 -2.71 -13.48 1.73
N ASP A 35 -1.86 -14.39 1.29
CA ASP A 35 -0.46 -14.41 1.68
C ASP A 35 0.38 -13.43 0.84
N GLU A 36 1.68 -13.33 1.16
CA GLU A 36 2.62 -12.46 0.44
C GLU A 36 2.81 -12.83 -1.04
N ARG A 37 2.39 -14.05 -1.43
CA ARG A 37 2.41 -14.54 -2.82
C ARG A 37 1.09 -14.30 -3.54
N GLY A 38 0.15 -13.59 -2.91
CA GLY A 38 -1.19 -13.33 -3.43
C GLY A 38 -2.10 -14.56 -3.43
N LYS A 39 -1.73 -15.63 -2.72
CA LYS A 39 -2.55 -16.84 -2.63
C LYS A 39 -3.56 -16.70 -1.48
N PRO A 40 -4.83 -17.07 -1.68
CA PRO A 40 -5.79 -17.11 -0.58
C PRO A 40 -5.27 -17.97 0.57
N ARG A 41 -5.33 -17.44 1.79
CA ARG A 41 -4.92 -18.19 2.98
C ARG A 41 -5.92 -19.33 3.20
N ARG A 42 -5.45 -20.55 3.41
CA ARG A 42 -6.35 -21.71 3.64
C ARG A 42 -7.24 -21.54 4.87
N SER A 43 -6.83 -20.71 5.83
CA SER A 43 -7.61 -20.36 7.01
C SER A 43 -8.70 -19.30 6.75
N SER A 44 -8.64 -18.55 5.63
CA SER A 44 -9.62 -17.51 5.31
C SER A 44 -10.81 -18.03 4.53
N ALA A 45 -10.78 -19.28 4.04
CA ALA A 45 -11.89 -19.90 3.32
C ALA A 45 -13.14 -19.98 4.22
N GLY A 46 -14.04 -19.00 4.08
CA GLY A 46 -15.26 -18.85 4.89
C GLY A 46 -15.29 -17.65 5.83
N TRP A 47 -14.20 -16.88 5.96
CA TRP A 47 -14.10 -15.72 6.87
C TRP A 47 -14.03 -14.37 6.15
N ASP A 48 -14.25 -14.30 4.84
CA ASP A 48 -14.07 -13.08 4.04
C ASP A 48 -14.87 -11.87 4.59
N PHE A 49 -16.08 -12.11 5.10
CA PHE A 49 -16.88 -11.07 5.74
C PHE A 49 -16.26 -10.56 7.06
N ALA A 50 -15.75 -11.47 7.89
CA ALA A 50 -15.09 -11.12 9.13
C ALA A 50 -13.74 -10.42 8.89
N THR A 51 -13.06 -10.75 7.79
CA THR A 51 -11.84 -10.08 7.33
C THR A 51 -12.08 -8.60 7.04
N GLY A 52 -13.18 -8.26 6.35
CA GLY A 52 -13.55 -6.86 6.10
C GLY A 52 -13.80 -6.08 7.40
N ILE A 53 -14.58 -6.67 8.31
CA ILE A 53 -14.86 -6.05 9.62
C ILE A 53 -13.57 -5.84 10.43
N ALA A 54 -12.70 -6.86 10.50
CA ALA A 54 -11.44 -6.77 11.20
C ALA A 54 -10.53 -5.66 10.60
N ALA A 55 -10.49 -5.54 9.28
CA ALA A 55 -9.73 -4.52 8.59
C ALA A 55 -10.22 -3.09 8.90
N ASP A 56 -11.54 -2.87 8.92
CA ASP A 56 -12.15 -1.59 9.31
C ASP A 56 -11.81 -1.22 10.76
N HIS A 57 -11.91 -2.18 11.68
CA HIS A 57 -11.56 -1.97 13.09
C HIS A 57 -10.08 -1.62 13.27
N LEU A 58 -9.19 -2.29 12.54
CA LEU A 58 -7.75 -2.01 12.56
C LEU A 58 -7.45 -0.61 11.98
N ALA A 59 -8.04 -0.26 10.85
CA ALA A 59 -7.87 1.07 10.25
C ALA A 59 -8.34 2.18 11.23
N ALA A 60 -9.50 2.00 11.86
CA ALA A 60 -10.01 2.93 12.86
C ALA A 60 -9.15 2.96 14.15
N HIS A 61 -8.48 1.86 14.50
CA HIS A 61 -7.55 1.84 15.62
C HIS A 61 -6.27 2.60 15.30
N LEU A 62 -5.72 2.44 14.09
CA LEU A 62 -4.54 3.17 13.63
C LEU A 62 -4.76 4.68 13.66
N ASP A 63 -5.91 5.14 13.16
CA ASP A 63 -6.27 6.56 13.18
C ASP A 63 -6.38 7.10 14.62
N ARG A 64 -7.08 6.38 15.50
CA ARG A 64 -7.21 6.75 16.93
C ARG A 64 -5.88 6.74 17.70
N ALA A 65 -4.96 5.87 17.32
CA ALA A 65 -3.63 5.80 17.90
C ALA A 65 -2.66 6.85 17.31
N GLY A 66 -3.10 7.65 16.33
CA GLY A 66 -2.30 8.72 15.73
C GLY A 66 -1.33 8.25 14.64
N PHE A 67 -1.50 7.02 14.11
CA PHE A 67 -0.70 6.55 12.99
C PHE A 67 -1.16 7.19 11.69
N VAL A 68 -0.20 7.70 10.91
CA VAL A 68 -0.44 8.22 9.56
C VAL A 68 0.24 7.29 8.56
N VAL A 69 -0.57 6.63 7.73
CA VAL A 69 -0.08 5.78 6.65
C VAL A 69 0.09 6.63 5.40
N MET A 70 1.28 6.54 4.81
CA MET A 70 1.63 7.24 3.59
C MET A 70 1.77 6.24 2.45
N ARG A 71 1.07 6.50 1.34
CA ARG A 71 1.08 5.70 0.12
C ARG A 71 1.95 6.38 -0.94
N ARG A 72 2.73 5.59 -1.66
CA ARG A 72 3.41 6.07 -2.88
C ARG A 72 2.35 6.35 -3.97
N PRO A 73 2.43 7.45 -4.72
CA PRO A 73 1.56 7.67 -5.87
C PRO A 73 1.64 6.47 -6.82
N PRO A 74 0.54 6.11 -7.52
CA PRO A 74 0.69 5.21 -8.65
C PRO A 74 1.74 5.82 -9.57
N GLY A 75 2.81 5.08 -9.85
CA GLY A 75 3.91 5.59 -10.67
C GLY A 75 3.36 6.12 -11.99
N LEU A 76 3.89 7.24 -12.49
CA LEU A 76 3.55 7.67 -13.84
C LEU A 76 3.77 6.48 -14.77
N PRO A 77 2.81 6.14 -15.65
CA PRO A 77 3.06 5.16 -16.69
C PRO A 77 4.30 5.64 -17.43
N HIS A 78 5.32 4.79 -17.50
CA HIS A 78 6.54 5.09 -18.23
C HIS A 78 6.13 5.47 -19.66
N SER A 79 6.40 6.71 -20.07
CA SER A 79 6.26 7.08 -21.46
C SER A 79 7.36 6.34 -22.21
N THR A 80 6.99 5.23 -22.86
CA THR A 80 7.82 4.55 -23.85
C THR A 80 7.91 5.37 -25.12
#